data_AF-A0A965HR30-F1
#
_entry.id   AF-A0A965HR30-F1
#
_cell.length_a   1.000
_cell.length_b   1.000
_cell.length_c   1.000
_cell.angle_alpha   90.00
_cell.angle_beta   90.00
_cell.angle_gamma   90.00
#
_symmetry.space_group_name_H-M   'P 1'
#
loop_
_entity.id
_entity.type
_entity.pdbx_description
1 polymer ?
#
loop_
_entity_poly.entity_id
_entity_poly.type
_entity_poly.pdbx_seq_one_letter_code
_entity_poly.pdbx_strand_id
1 'polypeptide(L)' 'MVGTFYASPAPDAPPYVSVGTAVTPESVVCIIEAMKVMNEIKAEMSGTITEILVESGKPVEFGKPLFRIRPA' A
#
# COMPACT_ATOMS: atom_id res chain seq x y z
N MET A 1 -1.85 5.39 -13.25
CA MET A 1 -0.84 6.16 -12.50
C MET A 1 0.45 5.35 -12.49
N VAL A 2 1.55 5.92 -12.98
CA VAL A 2 2.88 5.33 -12.82
C VAL A 2 3.54 6.06 -11.66
N GLY A 3 4.11 5.31 -10.72
CA GLY A 3 4.75 5.89 -9.54
C GLY A 3 5.64 4.90 -8.82
N THR A 4 6.23 5.33 -7.71
CA THR A 4 7.06 4.50 -6.85
C THR A 4 6.27 4.10 -5.62
N PHE A 5 6.18 2.80 -5.35
CA PHE A 5 5.49 2.28 -4.17
C PHE A 5 6.37 2.43 -2.93
N TYR A 6 5.79 2.91 -1.83
CA TYR A 6 6.41 2.84 -0.51
C TYR A 6 5.44 2.29 0.53
N ALA A 7 5.93 1.34 1.32
CA ALA A 7 5.17 0.72 2.39
C ALA A 7 5.07 1.59 3.65
N SER A 8 5.90 2.63 3.77
CA SER A 8 6.00 3.54 4.93
C SER A 8 5.87 5.00 4.49
N PRO A 9 5.41 5.92 5.38
CA PRO A 9 5.34 7.36 5.09
C PRO A 9 6.72 8.00 4.94
N ALA A 10 7.75 7.41 5.56
CA ALA A 10 9.13 7.86 5.54
C ALA A 10 10.08 6.65 5.65
N PRO A 11 11.36 6.78 5.28
CA PRO A 11 12.35 5.68 5.35
C PRO A 11 12.51 5.08 6.75
N ASP A 12 12.39 5.92 7.77
CA ASP A 12 12.61 5.55 9.18
C ASP A 12 11.30 5.22 9.90
N ALA A 13 10.17 5.35 9.20
CA ALA A 13 8.85 5.12 9.77
C ALA A 13 8.40 3.67 9.59
N PRO A 14 7.61 3.13 10.53
CA PRO A 14 7.02 1.81 10.37
C PRO A 14 6.11 1.78 9.13
N PRO A 15 5.97 0.59 8.50
CA PRO A 15 5.06 0.44 7.38
C PRO A 15 3.62 0.66 7.84
N TYR A 16 2.79 1.17 6.94
CA TYR A 16 1.36 1.40 7.19
C TYR A 16 0.64 0.10 7.59
N VAL A 17 0.97 -1.00 6.91
CA VAL A 17 0.41 -2.33 7.17
C VAL A 17 1.47 -3.42 7.01
N SER A 18 1.23 -4.56 7.64
CA SER A 18 2.02 -5.78 7.50
C SER A 18 1.12 -6.98 7.23
N VAL A 19 1.69 -8.12 6.83
CA VAL A 19 0.93 -9.35 6.71
C VAL A 19 0.32 -9.72 8.07
N GLY A 20 -0.99 -9.98 8.08
CA GLY A 20 -1.79 -10.21 9.28
C GLY A 20 -2.48 -8.95 9.82
N THR A 21 -2.17 -7.76 9.31
CA THR A 21 -2.85 -6.52 9.72
C THR A 21 -4.28 -6.49 9.19
N ALA A 22 -5.24 -6.20 10.08
CA ALA A 22 -6.63 -5.92 9.69
C ALA A 22 -6.75 -4.48 9.17
N VAL A 23 -7.50 -4.30 8.09
CA VAL A 23 -7.71 -3.02 7.40
C VAL A 23 -9.19 -2.73 7.23
N THR A 24 -9.54 -1.45 7.16
CA THR A 24 -10.87 -0.93 6.85
C THR A 24 -10.81 -0.12 5.54
N PRO A 25 -11.95 0.23 4.91
CA PRO A 25 -11.96 1.00 3.66
C PRO A 25 -11.24 2.35 3.75
N GLU A 26 -11.16 2.93 4.95
CA GLU A 26 -10.47 4.20 5.18
C GLU A 26 -9.00 4.04 5.61
N SER A 27 -8.56 2.81 5.89
CA SER A 27 -7.18 2.53 6.32
C SER A 27 -6.21 2.77 5.17
N VAL A 28 -5.19 3.59 5.42
CA VAL A 28 -4.09 3.81 4.48
C VAL A 28 -3.17 2.58 4.52
N VAL A 29 -2.89 2.00 3.35
CA VAL A 29 -2.09 0.76 3.22
C VAL A 29 -0.71 1.00 2.64
N CYS A 30 -0.54 2.05 1.84
CA CYS A 30 0.74 2.48 1.29
C CYS A 30 0.65 3.89 0.74
N ILE A 31 1.80 4.42 0.31
CA ILE A 31 1.86 5.63 -0.52
C ILE A 31 2.46 5.31 -1.89
N ILE A 32 2.01 6.03 -2.90
CA ILE A 32 2.60 6.03 -4.24
C ILE A 32 3.12 7.42 -4.54
N GLU A 33 4.42 7.53 -4.75
CA GLU A 33 5.05 8.75 -5.23
C GLU A 33 4.88 8.86 -6.75
N ALA A 34 4.22 9.91 -7.22
CA ALA A 34 4.14 10.25 -8.63
C ALA A 34 4.45 11.73 -8.83
N MET A 35 5.47 12.05 -9.63
CA MET A 35 5.86 13.44 -9.94
C MET A 35 6.11 14.31 -8.67
N LYS A 36 6.79 13.76 -7.65
CA LYS A 36 7.02 14.37 -6.32
C LYS A 36 5.78 14.54 -5.44
N VAL A 37 4.62 14.00 -5.85
CA VAL A 37 3.40 13.97 -5.05
C VAL A 37 3.26 12.60 -4.41
N MET A 38 3.12 12.57 -3.08
CA MET A 38 2.84 11.35 -2.33
C MET A 38 1.33 11.15 -2.25
N ASN A 39 0.83 10.12 -2.92
CA ASN A 39 -0.59 9.77 -2.90
C ASN A 39 -0.81 8.63 -1.91
N GLU A 40 -1.64 8.86 -0.89
CA GLU A 40 -2.07 7.82 0.03
C GLU A 40 -3.06 6.88 -0.64
N ILE A 41 -2.78 5.59 -0.57
CA ILE A 41 -3.66 4.55 -1.09
C ILE A 41 -4.40 3.94 0.09
N LYS A 42 -5.73 3.96 0.03
CA LYS A 42 -6.61 3.35 1.02
C LYS A 42 -6.95 1.92 0.63
N ALA A 43 -7.32 1.09 1.60
CA ALA A 43 -7.69 -0.29 1.33
C ALA A 43 -8.99 -0.44 0.53
N GLU A 44 -9.91 0.52 0.62
CA GLU A 44 -11.26 0.52 0.00
C GLU A 44 -12.18 -0.64 0.40
N MET A 45 -11.66 -1.62 1.16
CA MET A 45 -12.39 -2.78 1.67
C MET A 45 -11.94 -3.14 3.08
N SER A 46 -12.81 -3.84 3.80
CA SER A 46 -12.50 -4.43 5.10
C SER A 46 -11.93 -5.85 4.93
N GLY A 47 -10.86 -6.17 5.66
CA GLY A 47 -10.27 -7.49 5.62
C GLY A 47 -8.93 -7.58 6.33
N THR A 48 -8.17 -8.64 6.04
CA THR A 48 -6.82 -8.85 6.56
C THR A 48 -5.82 -8.94 5.43
N ILE A 49 -4.69 -8.23 5.55
CA ILE A 49 -3.58 -8.31 4.60
C ILE A 49 -2.96 -9.70 4.68
N THR A 50 -3.00 -10.43 3.57
CA THR A 50 -2.42 -11.78 3.47
C THR A 50 -1.06 -11.78 2.80
N GLU A 51 -0.81 -10.83 1.90
CA GLU A 51 0.43 -10.77 1.12
C GLU A 51 0.67 -9.34 0.62
N ILE A 52 1.94 -8.94 0.59
CA ILE A 52 2.41 -7.68 0.00
C ILE A 52 3.18 -8.06 -1.27
N LEU A 53 2.68 -7.65 -2.44
CA LEU A 53 3.16 -8.11 -3.74
C LEU A 53 4.27 -7.22 -4.33
N VAL A 54 4.56 -6.10 -3.67
CA VAL A 54 5.50 -5.09 -4.15
C VAL A 54 6.43 -4.67 -3.01
N GLU A 55 7.72 -4.59 -3.30
CA GLU A 55 8.72 -4.08 -2.37
C GLU A 55 8.75 -2.55 -2.38
N SER A 56 9.01 -1.95 -1.22
CA SER A 56 9.19 -0.50 -1.08
C SER A 56 10.33 0.01 -1.99
N GLY A 57 10.13 1.13 -2.66
CA GLY A 57 11.07 1.73 -3.61
C GLY A 57 10.99 1.16 -5.04
N LYS A 58 10.05 0.25 -5.34
CA LYS A 58 9.87 -0.29 -6.69
C LYS A 58 8.85 0.53 -7.50
N PRO A 59 9.03 0.62 -8.83
CA PRO A 59 8.04 1.23 -9.70
C PRO A 59 6.77 0.36 -9.80
N VAL A 60 5.63 1.03 -9.82
CA VAL A 60 4.30 0.47 -10.01
C VAL A 60 3.56 1.24 -11.09
N GLU A 61 2.65 0.54 -11.76
CA GLU A 61 1.86 1.05 -12.86
C GLU A 61 0.38 0.77 -12.61
N PHE A 62 -0.47 1.42 -13.41
CA PHE A 62 -1.91 1.26 -13.28
C PHE A 62 -2.31 -0.21 -13.49
N GLY A 63 -3.16 -0.72 -12.60
CA GLY A 63 -3.64 -2.11 -12.68
C GLY A 63 -2.67 -3.15 -12.12
N LYS A 64 -1.46 -2.77 -11.67
CA LYS A 64 -0.55 -3.69 -10.98
C LYS A 64 -1.09 -4.01 -9.57
N PRO A 65 -1.27 -5.29 -9.21
CA PRO A 65 -1.67 -5.67 -7.86
C PRO A 65 -0.60 -5.29 -6.83
N LEU A 66 -1.01 -4.67 -5.72
CA LEU A 66 -0.11 -4.23 -4.64
C LEU A 66 -0.20 -5.13 -3.40
N PHE A 67 -1.43 -5.50 -3.02
CA PHE A 67 -1.72 -6.28 -1.82
C PHE A 67 -2.74 -7.37 -2.12
N ARG A 68 -2.66 -8.48 -1.39
CA ARG A 68 -3.75 -9.46 -1.29
C ARG A 68 -4.46 -9.28 0.03
N ILE A 69 -5.74 -8.92 -0.02
CA ILE A 69 -6.61 -8.81 1.14
C ILE A 69 -7.52 -10.03 1.17
N ARG A 70 -7.62 -10.69 2.32
CA ARG A 70 -8.69 -11.64 2.61
C ARG A 70 -9.86 -10.84 3.18
N PRO A 71 -11.01 -10.76 2.48
CA PRO A 71 -12.19 -10.09 2.99
C PRO A 71 -12.61 -10.71 4.33
N ALA A 72 -13.08 -9.87 5.25
CA ALA A 72 -13.68 -10.31 6.50
C ALA A 72 -15.13 -10.76 6.29
#